data_AF-A0A401IVT6-F1
#
_entry.id   AF-A0A401IVT6-F1
#
_cell.length_a   1.000
_cell.length_b   1.000
_cell.length_c   1.000
_cell.angle_alpha   90.00
_cell.angle_beta   90.00
_cell.angle_gamma   90.00
#
_symmetry.space_group_name_H-M   'P 1'
#
loop_
_entity.id
_entity.type
_entity.pdbx_description
1 polymer ?
#
loop_
_entity_poly.entity_id
_entity_poly.type
_entity_poly.pdbx_seq_one_letter_code
_entity_poly.pdbx_strand_id
1 'polypeptide(L)'
;MLADFRPTWMLESIYDLTPQEVREKKIGLILTDLDNTLIAWNNPNGTPQLQKWLVTMHESGIPVVVVTNNSSKRAAKALEELQLPFVSRALKPLSHGINVAKKRYRVSSSEIVLVGDQLMTDIAAANNAHVRSILVKPLIETDAWITKFNRAAERVVKKRLLKKGYLKRTWGHSLND
;
A
#
# COMPACT_ATOMS: atom_id res chain seq x y z
N MET A 1 -16.40 -9.31 -8.23
CA MET A 1 -16.24 -9.17 -9.70
C MET A 1 -14.88 -8.53 -10.02
N LEU A 2 -14.41 -8.50 -11.27
CA LEU A 2 -13.11 -7.88 -11.63
C LEU A 2 -12.90 -6.45 -11.11
N ALA A 3 -13.99 -5.69 -10.91
CA ALA A 3 -13.96 -4.36 -10.31
C ALA A 3 -13.38 -4.33 -8.90
N ASP A 4 -13.44 -5.43 -8.14
CA ASP A 4 -12.91 -5.54 -6.78
C ASP A 4 -11.36 -5.45 -6.76
N PHE A 5 -10.71 -5.52 -7.92
CA PHE A 5 -9.27 -5.38 -8.08
C PHE A 5 -8.87 -4.07 -8.79
N ARG A 6 -9.82 -3.14 -8.98
CA ARG A 6 -9.53 -1.84 -9.60
C ARG A 6 -8.96 -0.89 -8.54
N PRO A 7 -7.75 -0.32 -8.75
CA PRO A 7 -7.23 0.68 -7.83
C PRO A 7 -7.87 2.05 -8.07
N THR A 8 -7.82 2.93 -7.06
CA THR A 8 -8.23 4.34 -7.21
C THR A 8 -7.19 5.11 -8.02
N TRP A 9 -5.90 4.93 -7.71
CA TRP A 9 -4.78 5.54 -8.42
C TRP A 9 -3.65 4.54 -8.70
N MET A 10 -2.74 4.92 -9.60
CA MET A 10 -1.53 4.18 -9.92
C MET A 10 -0.34 5.12 -9.89
N LEU A 11 0.67 4.82 -9.06
CA LEU A 11 1.92 5.59 -8.98
C LEU A 11 3.13 4.71 -9.27
N GLU A 12 4.20 5.27 -9.81
CA GLU A 12 5.47 4.54 -10.00
C GLU A 12 5.99 4.05 -8.65
N SER A 13 6.02 4.91 -7.63
CA SER A 13 6.45 4.59 -6.28
C SER A 13 5.56 5.25 -5.22
N ILE A 14 5.51 4.68 -4.01
CA ILE A 14 4.92 5.36 -2.85
C ILE A 14 5.63 6.68 -2.56
N TYR A 15 6.92 6.80 -2.90
CA TYR A 15 7.72 8.00 -2.66
C TYR A 15 7.28 9.21 -3.51
N ASP A 16 6.53 8.97 -4.58
CA ASP A 16 5.96 10.03 -5.41
C ASP A 16 4.75 10.70 -4.74
N LEU A 17 4.15 10.05 -3.73
CA LEU A 17 3.04 10.64 -2.99
C LEU A 17 3.53 11.82 -2.14
N THR A 18 3.01 13.02 -2.40
CA THR A 18 3.40 14.23 -1.68
C THR A 18 2.39 14.64 -0.60
N PRO A 19 2.81 15.35 0.47
CA PRO A 19 1.88 15.89 1.46
C PRO A 19 0.80 16.80 0.90
N GLN A 20 1.13 17.55 -0.16
CA GLN A 20 0.18 18.44 -0.82
C GLN A 20 -0.98 17.64 -1.41
N GLU A 21 -0.69 16.60 -2.19
CA GLU A 21 -1.72 15.76 -2.80
C GLU A 21 -2.54 15.00 -1.76
N VAL A 22 -1.90 14.51 -0.70
CA VAL A 22 -2.59 13.87 0.43
C VAL A 22 -3.65 14.81 1.02
N ARG A 23 -3.29 16.09 1.26
CA ARG A 23 -4.22 17.11 1.76
C ARG A 23 -5.31 17.45 0.75
N GLU A 24 -4.95 17.68 -0.51
CA GLU A 24 -5.90 17.99 -1.59
C GLU A 24 -6.95 16.88 -1.76
N LYS A 25 -6.53 15.62 -1.65
CA LYS A 25 -7.42 14.46 -1.71
C LYS A 25 -8.12 14.18 -0.37
N LYS A 26 -7.94 14.99 0.68
CA LYS A 26 -8.53 14.78 2.01
C LYS A 26 -8.20 13.40 2.59
N ILE A 27 -6.95 12.98 2.44
CA ILE A 27 -6.44 11.74 3.03
C ILE A 27 -5.90 12.10 4.43
N GLY A 28 -6.47 11.49 5.46
CA GLY A 28 -6.07 11.67 6.86
C GLY A 28 -5.24 10.51 7.42
N LEU A 29 -5.15 9.39 6.70
CA LEU A 29 -4.36 8.22 7.10
C LEU A 29 -3.83 7.47 5.88
N ILE A 30 -2.51 7.31 5.81
CA ILE A 30 -1.85 6.45 4.83
C ILE A 30 -1.60 5.09 5.47
N LEU A 31 -2.24 4.06 4.92
CA LEU A 31 -1.88 2.67 5.17
C LEU A 31 -0.95 2.21 4.04
N THR A 32 0.10 1.49 4.37
CA THR A 32 1.02 0.94 3.37
C THR A 32 1.27 -0.54 3.62
N ASP A 33 1.39 -1.33 2.56
CA ASP A 33 2.07 -2.62 2.68
C ASP A 33 3.56 -2.43 3.00
N LEU A 34 4.20 -3.51 3.47
CA LEU A 34 5.60 -3.53 3.84
C LEU A 34 6.49 -4.00 2.69
N ASP A 35 6.39 -5.28 2.35
CA ASP A 35 7.32 -5.97 1.46
C ASP A 35 7.03 -5.57 0.00
N ASN A 36 8.06 -5.17 -0.74
CA ASN A 36 7.96 -4.71 -2.13
C ASN A 36 7.09 -3.47 -2.37
N THR A 37 6.57 -2.85 -1.31
CA THR A 37 5.89 -1.54 -1.36
C THR A 37 6.72 -0.46 -0.67
N LEU A 38 6.99 -0.62 0.63
CA LEU A 38 7.72 0.36 1.43
C LEU A 38 9.22 0.03 1.50
N ILE A 39 9.56 -1.25 1.60
CA ILE A 39 10.95 -1.73 1.60
C ILE A 39 11.10 -2.89 0.61
N ALA A 40 12.27 -3.02 0.00
CA ALA A 40 12.61 -4.25 -0.70
C ALA A 40 12.73 -5.37 0.34
N TRP A 41 12.11 -6.53 0.10
CA TRP A 41 12.06 -7.61 1.09
C TRP A 41 13.45 -8.15 1.50
N ASN A 42 14.49 -7.88 0.69
CA ASN A 42 15.87 -8.29 0.91
C ASN A 42 16.78 -7.16 1.45
N ASN A 43 16.25 -5.96 1.68
CA ASN A 43 16.99 -4.82 2.23
C ASN A 43 16.21 -4.15 3.38
N PRO A 44 16.33 -4.69 4.61
CA PRO A 44 15.51 -4.27 5.75
C PRO A 44 15.87 -2.89 6.31
N ASN A 45 17.04 -2.34 5.98
CA ASN A 45 17.52 -1.06 6.53
C ASN A 45 16.83 0.17 5.89
N GLY A 46 15.91 -0.08 4.94
CA GLY A 46 15.28 0.96 4.15
C GLY A 46 16.28 1.67 3.22
N THR A 47 15.78 2.64 2.45
CA THR A 47 16.60 3.51 1.60
C THR A 47 16.63 4.93 2.17
N PRO A 48 17.65 5.75 1.87
CA PRO A 48 17.63 7.18 2.22
C PRO A 48 16.37 7.89 1.69
N GLN A 49 15.86 7.45 0.54
CA GLN A 49 14.62 7.95 -0.05
C GLN A 49 13.40 7.65 0.84
N LEU A 50 13.29 6.42 1.36
CA LEU A 50 12.24 6.05 2.31
C LEU A 50 12.29 6.92 3.57
N GLN A 51 13.46 7.06 4.17
CA GLN A 51 13.61 7.86 5.39
C GLN A 51 13.19 9.32 5.15
N LYS A 52 13.66 9.92 4.05
CA LYS A 52 13.26 11.29 3.66
C LYS A 52 11.75 11.41 3.47
N TRP A 53 11.13 10.43 2.81
CA TRP A 53 9.69 10.44 2.58
C TRP A 53 8.90 10.33 3.89
N LEU A 54 9.33 9.44 4.80
CA LEU A 54 8.70 9.29 6.12
C LEU A 54 8.82 10.56 6.96
N VAL A 55 10.00 11.19 6.99
CA VAL A 55 10.22 12.48 7.67
C VAL A 55 9.28 13.54 7.10
N THR A 56 9.21 13.65 5.77
CA THR A 56 8.35 14.64 5.08
C THR A 56 6.87 14.45 5.43
N MET A 57 6.38 13.20 5.49
CA MET A 57 5.01 12.89 5.91
C MET A 57 4.77 13.21 7.38
N HIS A 58 5.72 12.85 8.25
CA HIS A 58 5.65 13.12 9.68
C HIS A 58 5.59 14.62 9.99
N GLU A 59 6.51 15.42 9.43
CA GLU A 59 6.56 16.87 9.58
C GLU A 59 5.29 17.55 9.03
N SER A 60 4.66 16.94 8.04
CA SER A 60 3.38 17.39 7.49
C SER A 60 2.14 16.96 8.30
N GLY A 61 2.33 16.25 9.42
CA GLY A 61 1.25 15.75 10.27
C GLY A 61 0.43 14.62 9.64
N ILE A 62 0.99 13.88 8.67
CA ILE A 62 0.32 12.81 7.95
C ILE A 62 0.72 11.46 8.56
N PRO A 63 -0.19 10.73 9.23
CA PRO A 63 0.13 9.43 9.80
C PRO A 63 0.35 8.38 8.70
N VAL A 64 1.47 7.68 8.78
CA VAL A 64 1.79 6.51 7.95
C VAL A 64 1.81 5.27 8.84
N VAL A 65 1.06 4.24 8.44
CA VAL A 65 0.92 3.00 9.22
C VAL A 65 1.08 1.80 8.31
N VAL A 66 1.92 0.86 8.73
CA VAL A 66 2.14 -0.37 7.97
C VAL A 66 1.01 -1.38 8.25
N VAL A 67 0.45 -1.98 7.21
CA VAL A 67 -0.58 -3.02 7.29
C VAL A 67 -0.09 -4.25 6.53
N THR A 68 0.38 -5.26 7.26
CA THR A 68 1.08 -6.43 6.69
C THR A 68 0.45 -7.75 7.12
N ASN A 69 0.48 -8.74 6.23
CA ASN A 69 0.11 -10.13 6.55
C ASN A 69 1.19 -10.87 7.35
N ASN A 70 2.37 -10.28 7.51
CA ASN A 70 3.44 -10.84 8.32
C ASN A 70 3.04 -11.00 9.79
N SER A 71 3.70 -11.93 10.47
CA SER A 71 3.60 -12.06 11.92
C SER A 71 4.17 -10.83 12.60
N SER A 72 3.69 -10.54 13.82
CA SER A 72 4.14 -9.39 14.60
C SER A 72 5.66 -9.40 14.81
N LYS A 73 6.26 -10.57 15.05
CA LYS A 73 7.72 -10.73 15.19
C LYS A 73 8.48 -10.31 13.91
N ARG A 74 7.99 -10.69 12.73
CA ARG A 74 8.63 -10.33 11.45
C ARG A 74 8.43 -8.85 11.13
N ALA A 75 7.22 -8.33 11.33
CA ALA A 75 6.90 -6.93 11.10
C ALA A 75 7.72 -6.01 12.02
N ALA A 76 7.78 -6.33 13.33
CA ALA A 76 8.56 -5.56 14.29
C ALA A 76 10.04 -5.52 13.92
N LYS A 77 10.64 -6.66 13.57
CA LYS A 77 12.04 -6.72 13.13
C LYS A 77 12.31 -5.88 11.88
N ALA A 78 11.40 -5.89 10.91
CA ALA A 78 11.56 -5.13 9.68
C ALA A 78 11.35 -3.61 9.85
N LEU A 79 10.64 -3.20 10.90
CA LEU A 79 10.29 -1.80 11.16
C LEU A 79 11.05 -1.18 12.32
N GLU A 80 11.97 -1.94 12.94
CA GLU A 80 12.72 -1.52 14.12
C GLU A 80 13.47 -0.20 13.89
N GLU A 81 14.16 -0.08 12.74
CA GLU A 81 14.90 1.13 12.38
C GLU A 81 14.00 2.28 11.90
N LEU A 82 12.83 1.97 11.34
CA LEU A 82 11.92 2.97 10.77
C LEU A 82 10.96 3.56 11.81
N GLN A 83 10.84 2.93 12.98
CA GLN A 83 9.96 3.32 14.08
C GLN A 83 8.51 3.58 13.66
N LEU A 84 8.03 2.85 12.66
CA LEU A 84 6.67 3.00 12.14
C LEU A 84 5.65 2.18 12.92
N PRO A 85 4.46 2.76 13.21
CA PRO A 85 3.36 1.98 13.73
C PRO A 85 2.89 0.95 12.69
N PHE A 86 2.45 -0.22 13.16
CA PHE A 86 1.98 -1.26 12.28
C PHE A 86 0.76 -2.03 12.82
N VAL A 87 0.10 -2.72 11.88
CA VAL A 87 -0.91 -3.76 12.10
C VAL A 87 -0.41 -5.02 11.39
N SER A 88 0.08 -5.98 12.17
CA SER A 88 0.48 -7.30 11.69
C SER A 88 -0.73 -8.23 11.54
N ARG A 89 -0.58 -9.34 10.80
CA ARG A 89 -1.68 -10.27 10.50
C ARG A 89 -2.93 -9.52 10.00
N ALA A 90 -2.72 -8.63 9.04
CA ALA A 90 -3.79 -7.82 8.46
C ALA A 90 -4.89 -8.63 7.75
N LEU A 91 -4.60 -9.88 7.39
CA LEU A 91 -5.48 -10.82 6.68
C LEU A 91 -5.92 -10.34 5.29
N LYS A 92 -5.12 -9.52 4.60
CA LYS A 92 -5.35 -9.13 3.20
C LYS A 92 -5.48 -10.41 2.34
N PRO A 93 -6.49 -10.52 1.44
CA PRO A 93 -7.35 -9.46 0.91
C PRO A 93 -8.58 -9.08 1.73
N LEU A 94 -8.73 -9.55 2.97
CA LEU A 94 -9.81 -9.14 3.85
C LEU A 94 -9.55 -7.73 4.41
N SER A 95 -10.61 -7.05 4.86
CA SER A 95 -10.57 -5.69 5.39
C SER A 95 -10.08 -5.59 6.85
N HIS A 96 -9.70 -6.71 7.47
CA HIS A 96 -9.42 -6.79 8.92
C HIS A 96 -8.37 -5.77 9.39
N GLY A 97 -7.16 -5.81 8.82
CA GLY A 97 -6.08 -4.89 9.22
C GLY A 97 -6.42 -3.41 8.98
N ILE A 98 -7.14 -3.11 7.89
CA ILE A 98 -7.61 -1.76 7.57
C ILE A 98 -8.60 -1.28 8.63
N ASN A 99 -9.56 -2.12 9.02
CA ASN A 99 -10.56 -1.79 10.03
C ASN A 99 -9.94 -1.61 11.43
N VAL A 100 -8.90 -2.38 11.76
CA VAL A 100 -8.13 -2.18 12.99
C VAL A 100 -7.46 -0.81 13.00
N ALA A 101 -6.79 -0.43 11.91
CA ALA A 101 -6.17 0.89 11.79
C ALA A 101 -7.21 2.02 11.82
N LYS A 102 -8.30 1.88 11.05
CA LYS A 102 -9.43 2.82 11.03
C LYS A 102 -9.96 3.12 12.45
N LYS A 103 -10.20 2.08 13.25
CA LYS A 103 -10.67 2.23 14.63
C LYS A 103 -9.62 2.89 15.54
N ARG A 104 -8.34 2.52 15.39
CA ARG A 104 -7.23 3.06 16.18
C ARG A 104 -7.05 4.57 15.96
N TYR A 105 -7.13 5.01 14.71
CA TYR A 105 -6.91 6.41 14.32
C TYR A 105 -8.18 7.25 14.26
N ARG A 106 -9.36 6.64 14.47
CA ARG A 106 -10.67 7.32 14.52
C ARG A 106 -10.99 8.13 13.24
N VAL A 107 -10.61 7.59 12.08
CA VAL A 107 -10.85 8.19 10.76
C VAL A 107 -11.98 7.47 10.01
N SER A 108 -12.59 8.16 9.06
CA SER A 108 -13.58 7.57 8.14
C SER A 108 -12.92 6.80 6.99
N SER A 109 -13.67 5.91 6.32
CA SER A 109 -13.11 5.17 5.17
C SER A 109 -12.68 6.09 4.02
N SER A 110 -13.34 7.23 3.84
CA SER A 110 -12.99 8.24 2.84
C SER A 110 -11.65 8.91 3.11
N GLU A 111 -11.19 8.96 4.36
CA GLU A 111 -9.92 9.58 4.75
C GLU A 111 -8.74 8.61 4.69
N ILE A 112 -9.00 7.33 4.41
CA ILE A 112 -7.97 6.30 4.33
C ILE A 112 -7.56 6.07 2.89
N VAL A 113 -6.26 5.91 2.68
CA VAL A 113 -5.71 5.30 1.47
C VAL A 113 -4.85 4.09 1.85
N LEU A 114 -4.97 2.98 1.12
CA LEU A 114 -4.04 1.86 1.20
C LEU A 114 -3.12 1.85 -0.03
N VAL A 115 -1.81 1.87 0.21
CA VAL A 115 -0.77 1.78 -0.81
C VAL A 115 -0.18 0.37 -0.81
N GLY A 116 -0.06 -0.25 -1.98
CA GLY A 116 0.51 -1.60 -2.13
C GLY A 116 0.83 -1.97 -3.57
N ASP A 117 1.68 -2.98 -3.80
CA ASP A 117 2.08 -3.44 -5.14
C ASP A 117 1.16 -4.54 -5.70
N GLN A 118 0.31 -5.13 -4.87
CA GLN A 118 -0.48 -6.30 -5.24
C GLN A 118 -1.97 -6.00 -5.42
N LEU A 119 -2.49 -6.34 -6.60
CA LEU A 119 -3.91 -6.26 -6.94
C LEU A 119 -4.75 -7.21 -6.09
N MET A 120 -4.30 -8.46 -5.95
CA MET A 120 -5.09 -9.53 -5.33
C MET A 120 -5.03 -9.55 -3.80
N THR A 121 -4.23 -8.69 -3.18
CA THR A 121 -4.13 -8.55 -1.73
C THR A 121 -4.46 -7.11 -1.33
N ASP A 122 -3.62 -6.13 -1.66
CA ASP A 122 -3.77 -4.75 -1.18
C ASP A 122 -4.98 -4.06 -1.81
N ILE A 123 -5.07 -4.06 -3.14
CA ILE A 123 -6.19 -3.39 -3.83
C ILE A 123 -7.52 -4.08 -3.51
N ALA A 124 -7.52 -5.42 -3.47
CA ALA A 124 -8.68 -6.18 -3.02
C ALA A 124 -9.08 -5.85 -1.57
N ALA A 125 -8.14 -5.76 -0.64
CA ALA A 125 -8.42 -5.40 0.75
C ALA A 125 -8.99 -3.98 0.87
N ALA A 126 -8.44 -3.03 0.12
CA ALA A 126 -8.92 -1.65 0.11
C ALA A 126 -10.37 -1.57 -0.39
N ASN A 127 -10.66 -2.21 -1.52
CA ASN A 127 -12.00 -2.25 -2.09
C ASN A 127 -13.01 -2.96 -1.15
N ASN A 128 -12.60 -4.07 -0.53
CA ASN A 128 -13.40 -4.77 0.49
C ASN A 128 -13.65 -3.93 1.76
N ALA A 129 -12.78 -2.97 2.07
CA ALA A 129 -12.94 -2.04 3.19
C ALA A 129 -13.63 -0.72 2.77
N HIS A 130 -13.98 -0.58 1.49
CA HIS A 130 -14.48 0.66 0.90
C HIS A 130 -13.57 1.87 1.17
N VAL A 131 -12.25 1.66 1.15
CA VAL A 131 -11.23 2.72 1.25
C VAL A 131 -10.56 2.92 -0.11
N ARG A 132 -9.95 4.08 -0.31
CA ARG A 132 -9.21 4.36 -1.55
C ARG A 132 -7.91 3.57 -1.59
N SER A 133 -7.41 3.30 -2.78
CA SER A 133 -6.16 2.56 -2.94
C SER A 133 -5.23 3.15 -3.99
N ILE A 134 -3.93 3.04 -3.74
CA ILE A 134 -2.88 3.38 -4.69
C ILE A 134 -2.13 2.08 -5.00
N LEU A 135 -2.17 1.66 -6.26
CA LEU A 135 -1.31 0.59 -6.74
C LEU A 135 0.05 1.20 -7.08
N VAL A 136 1.14 0.61 -6.61
CA VAL A 136 2.51 1.01 -6.95
C VAL A 136 3.26 -0.09 -7.71
N LYS A 137 4.40 0.25 -8.33
CA LYS A 137 5.30 -0.80 -8.83
C LYS A 137 5.99 -1.50 -7.66
N PRO A 138 6.23 -2.82 -7.76
CA PRO A 138 7.03 -3.51 -6.77
C PRO A 138 8.47 -2.96 -6.80
N LEU A 139 9.07 -2.74 -5.63
CA LEU A 139 10.45 -2.21 -5.52
C LEU A 139 11.50 -3.12 -6.15
N ILE A 140 11.28 -4.44 -6.12
CA ILE A 140 12.08 -5.44 -6.83
C ILE A 140 11.17 -6.52 -7.43
N GLU A 141 11.59 -7.13 -8.54
CA GLU A 141 10.79 -8.15 -9.22
C GLU A 141 10.68 -9.47 -8.45
N THR A 142 11.59 -9.71 -7.50
CA THR A 142 11.58 -10.92 -6.68
C THR A 142 10.73 -10.71 -5.44
N ASP A 143 10.07 -11.78 -5.00
CA ASP A 143 9.20 -11.78 -3.84
C ASP A 143 9.73 -12.73 -2.77
N ALA A 144 9.46 -12.40 -1.50
CA ALA A 144 9.55 -13.34 -0.40
C ALA A 144 8.66 -14.57 -0.69
N TRP A 145 9.12 -15.76 -0.29
CA TRP A 145 8.45 -17.04 -0.61
C TRP A 145 6.96 -17.11 -0.21
N ILE A 146 6.53 -16.29 0.75
CA ILE A 146 5.16 -16.27 1.27
C ILE A 146 4.18 -15.51 0.35
N THR A 147 4.65 -14.61 -0.53
CA THR A 147 3.80 -13.88 -1.50
C THR A 147 3.78 -14.51 -2.90
N LYS A 148 4.63 -15.51 -3.16
CA LYS A 148 4.77 -16.17 -4.48
C LYS A 148 3.51 -16.89 -4.98
N PHE A 149 2.60 -17.31 -4.10
CA PHE A 149 1.51 -18.22 -4.47
C PHE A 149 0.42 -17.62 -5.38
N ASN A 150 0.49 -16.34 -5.77
CA ASN A 150 -0.56 -15.73 -6.60
C ASN A 150 -0.10 -14.85 -7.77
N ARG A 151 1.20 -14.70 -8.06
CA ARG A 151 1.66 -13.84 -9.18
C ARG A 151 1.11 -14.29 -10.55
N ALA A 152 0.90 -15.59 -10.74
CA ALA A 152 0.31 -16.10 -11.99
C ALA A 152 -1.17 -15.71 -12.15
N ALA A 153 -1.98 -15.87 -11.11
CA ALA A 153 -3.36 -15.42 -11.11
C ALA A 153 -3.44 -13.89 -11.21
N GLU A 154 -2.54 -13.18 -10.52
CA GLU A 154 -2.44 -11.74 -10.56
C GLU A 154 -2.10 -11.21 -11.97
N ARG A 155 -1.22 -11.90 -12.71
CA ARG A 155 -0.98 -11.59 -14.14
C ARG A 155 -2.24 -11.73 -14.98
N VAL A 156 -3.07 -12.76 -14.71
CA VAL A 156 -4.34 -12.94 -15.41
C VAL A 156 -5.32 -11.81 -15.05
N VAL A 157 -5.44 -11.48 -13.76
CA VAL A 157 -6.27 -10.36 -13.27
C VAL A 157 -5.82 -9.04 -13.91
N LYS A 158 -4.53 -8.72 -13.87
CA LYS A 158 -3.94 -7.52 -14.48
C LYS A 158 -4.24 -7.43 -15.98
N LYS A 159 -4.05 -8.52 -16.74
CA LYS A 159 -4.40 -8.57 -18.17
C LYS A 159 -5.88 -8.29 -18.42
N ARG A 160 -6.77 -8.87 -17.60
CA ARG A 160 -8.23 -8.66 -17.71
C ARG A 160 -8.62 -7.21 -17.35
N LEU A 161 -8.01 -6.63 -16.31
CA LEU A 161 -8.23 -5.24 -15.92
C LEU A 161 -7.78 -4.25 -17.00
N LEU A 162 -6.60 -4.48 -17.60
CA LEU A 162 -6.11 -3.70 -18.74
C LEU A 162 -7.07 -3.79 -19.94
N LYS A 163 -7.53 -5.00 -20.28
CA LYS A 163 -8.50 -5.20 -21.38
C LYS A 163 -9.83 -4.49 -21.14
N LYS A 164 -10.24 -4.33 -19.87
CA LYS A 164 -11.47 -3.64 -19.46
C LYS A 164 -11.29 -2.14 -19.24
N GLY A 165 -10.08 -1.60 -19.37
CA GLY A 165 -9.79 -0.18 -19.11
C GLY A 165 -9.81 0.21 -17.62
N TYR A 166 -9.70 -0.75 -16.71
CA TYR A 166 -9.65 -0.49 -15.26
C TYR A 166 -8.24 -0.22 -14.75
N LEU A 167 -7.22 -0.51 -15.55
CA LEU A 167 -5.83 -0.14 -15.30
C LEU A 167 -5.29 0.65 -16.50
N LYS A 168 -4.45 1.65 -16.21
CA LYS A 168 -3.63 2.33 -17.22
C LYS A 168 -2.39 1.48 -17.52
N ARG A 169 -1.80 1.65 -18.71
CA ARG A 169 -0.51 1.02 -19.07
C ARG A 169 0.68 1.83 -18.55
N THR A 170 0.47 3.13 -18.40
CA THR A 170 1.43 4.07 -17.82
C THR A 170 1.21 4.16 -16.31
N TRP A 171 2.28 4.47 -15.62
CA TRP A 171 2.29 4.78 -14.19
C TRP A 171 2.44 6.28 -14.04
N GLY A 172 1.73 6.86 -13.07
CA GLY A 172 1.84 8.28 -12.76
C GLY A 172 2.94 8.56 -11.75
N HIS A 173 3.28 9.82 -11.62
CA HIS A 173 4.09 10.36 -10.52
C HIS A 173 3.28 11.35 -9.67
N SER A 174 1.99 11.50 -9.96
CA SER A 174 1.05 12.32 -9.19
C SER A 174 -0.32 11.64 -9.09
N LEU A 175 -1.06 11.91 -8.00
CA LEU A 175 -2.48 11.54 -7.86
C LEU A 175 -3.41 12.30 -8.82
N ASN A 176 -2.86 13.24 -9.59
CA ASN A 176 -3.59 14.05 -10.57
C ASN A 176 -3.39 13.55 -12.03
N ASP A 177 -2.58 12.52 -12.26
CA ASP A 177 -2.31 11.91 -13.58
C ASP A 177 -3.42 10.95 -14.07
#